data_AF-A0A7I9VA20-F1
#
_entry.id   AF-A0A7I9VA20-F1
#
_cell.length_a   1.000
_cell.length_b   1.000
_cell.length_c   1.000
_cell.angle_alpha   90.00
_cell.angle_beta   90.00
_cell.angle_gamma   90.00
#
_symmetry.space_group_name_H-M   'P 1'
#
loop_
_entity.id
_entity.type
_entity.pdbx_description
1 polymer ?
#
loop_
_entity_poly.entity_id
_entity_poly.type
_entity_poly.pdbx_seq_one_letter_code
_entity_poly.pdbx_strand_id
1 'polypeptide(L)'
;MVKDPDGLDLSGLLDVIEREMAAAPGRLQWQMNTTLAHIGIENPELRARAVAIGERLRVLEDYPTSPGCTSPYAPTWIAEMVARAET
;
A
#
# COMPACT_ATOMS: atom_id res chain seq x y z
N MET A 1 -13.01 -26.21 10.55
CA MET A 1 -12.65 -24.80 10.26
C MET A 1 -11.78 -24.83 9.02
N VAL A 2 -12.32 -24.38 7.89
CA VAL A 2 -11.59 -24.32 6.64
C VAL A 2 -10.54 -23.22 6.78
N LYS A 3 -9.26 -23.60 6.92
CA LYS A 3 -8.14 -22.73 6.62
C LYS A 3 -7.77 -23.08 5.19
N ASP A 4 -8.34 -22.36 4.23
CA ASP A 4 -7.91 -22.45 2.84
C ASP A 4 -6.44 -22.00 2.77
N PRO A 5 -5.52 -22.84 2.28
CA PRO A 5 -4.11 -22.47 2.12
C PRO A 5 -3.83 -21.72 0.80
N ASP A 6 -4.83 -21.48 -0.05
CA ASP A 6 -4.64 -21.05 -1.45
C ASP A 6 -4.87 -19.57 -1.76
N GLY A 7 -4.94 -18.69 -0.77
CA GLY A 7 -4.96 -17.27 -1.07
C GLY A 7 -5.15 -16.45 0.18
N LEU A 8 -4.12 -15.70 0.55
CA LEU A 8 -4.34 -14.56 1.43
C LEU A 8 -5.41 -13.69 0.76
N ASP A 9 -6.51 -13.39 1.45
CA ASP A 9 -7.55 -12.51 0.92
C ASP A 9 -7.02 -11.08 0.88
N LEU A 10 -6.18 -10.80 -0.13
CA LEU A 10 -5.55 -9.51 -0.35
C LEU A 10 -6.59 -8.44 -0.67
N SER A 11 -7.67 -8.80 -1.37
CA SER A 11 -8.78 -7.89 -1.62
C SER A 11 -9.45 -7.47 -0.31
N GLY A 12 -9.77 -8.42 0.57
CA GLY A 12 -10.32 -8.12 1.89
C GLY A 12 -9.36 -7.33 2.77
N LEU A 13 -8.05 -7.60 2.68
CA LEU A 13 -7.04 -6.83 3.40
C LEU A 13 -6.97 -5.37 2.91
N LEU A 14 -7.07 -5.14 1.60
CA LEU A 14 -7.16 -3.80 1.02
C LEU A 14 -8.39 -3.05 1.53
N ASP A 15 -9.53 -3.72 1.66
CA ASP A 15 -10.77 -3.13 2.21
C ASP A 15 -10.62 -2.73 3.69
N VAL A 16 -9.91 -3.55 4.47
CA VAL A 16 -9.58 -3.23 5.87
C VAL A 16 -8.64 -2.04 5.95
N ILE A 17 -7.58 -2.02 5.13
CA ILE A 17 -6.63 -0.90 5.05
C ILE A 17 -7.38 0.38 4.69
N GLU A 18 -8.22 0.32 3.66
CA GLU A 18 -9.02 1.45 3.20
C GLU A 18 -9.94 2.03 4.29
N ARG A 19 -10.53 1.18 5.14
CA ARG A 19 -11.44 1.62 6.22
C ARG A 19 -10.71 2.08 7.48
N GLU A 20 -9.63 1.40 7.86
CA GLU A 20 -9.02 1.56 9.18
C GLU A 20 -7.75 2.42 9.17
N MET A 21 -6.98 2.46 8.07
CA MET A 21 -5.66 3.10 8.03
C MET A 21 -5.70 4.61 8.32
N ALA A 22 -6.75 5.32 7.91
CA ALA A 22 -6.92 6.74 8.21
C ALA A 22 -7.11 7.01 9.72
N ALA A 23 -7.76 6.10 10.44
CA ALA A 23 -8.03 6.21 11.87
C ALA A 23 -6.98 5.49 12.74
N ALA A 24 -6.07 4.74 12.12
CA ALA A 24 -5.04 3.98 12.81
C ALA A 24 -3.98 4.90 13.45
N PRO A 25 -3.43 4.52 14.62
CA PRO A 25 -2.32 5.26 15.23
C PRO A 25 -1.07 5.21 14.33
N GLY A 26 -0.24 6.26 14.36
CA GLY A 26 0.84 6.47 13.37
C GLY A 26 1.75 5.27 13.08
N ARG A 27 2.07 4.44 14.09
CA ARG A 27 2.85 3.21 13.86
C ARG A 27 2.05 2.16 13.06
N LEU A 28 0.78 1.95 13.39
CA LEU A 28 -0.07 1.00 12.68
C LEU A 28 -0.38 1.52 11.27
N GLN A 29 -0.67 2.82 11.14
CA GLN A 29 -0.86 3.48 9.86
C GLN A 29 0.34 3.30 8.93
N TRP A 30 1.57 3.44 9.46
CA TRP A 30 2.79 3.17 8.70
C TRP A 30 2.85 1.72 8.22
N GLN A 31 2.59 0.75 9.10
CA GLN A 31 2.61 -0.68 8.73
C GLN A 31 1.55 -0.97 7.66
N MET A 32 0.33 -0.46 7.80
CA MET A 32 -0.74 -0.62 6.82
C MET A 32 -0.38 -0.01 5.46
N ASN A 33 0.25 1.17 5.45
CA ASN A 33 0.74 1.80 4.22
C ASN A 33 1.85 0.98 3.55
N THR A 34 2.80 0.47 4.34
CA THR A 34 3.84 -0.43 3.81
C THR A 34 3.21 -1.69 3.22
N THR A 35 2.25 -2.31 3.90
CA THR A 35 1.52 -3.48 3.38
C THR A 35 0.77 -3.14 2.09
N LEU A 36 0.07 -2.00 2.04
CA LEU A 36 -0.60 -1.52 0.83
C LEU A 36 0.37 -1.39 -0.36
N ALA A 37 1.55 -0.81 -0.11
CA ALA A 37 2.58 -0.66 -1.12
C ALA A 37 3.10 -2.02 -1.63
N HIS A 38 3.45 -2.94 -0.72
CA HIS A 38 3.89 -4.29 -1.07
C HIS A 38 2.86 -5.05 -1.91
N ILE A 39 1.57 -4.99 -1.51
CA ILE A 39 0.50 -5.64 -2.26
C ILE A 39 0.46 -5.10 -3.70
N GLY A 40 0.53 -3.78 -3.90
CA GLY A 40 0.50 -3.19 -5.23
C GLY A 40 1.76 -3.44 -6.08
N ILE A 41 2.92 -3.63 -5.44
CA ILE A 41 4.19 -3.96 -6.12
C ILE A 41 4.17 -5.42 -6.56
N GLU A 42 3.88 -6.34 -5.64
CA GLU A 42 3.98 -7.79 -5.84
C GLU A 42 2.77 -8.38 -6.59
N ASN A 43 1.61 -7.74 -6.54
CA ASN A 43 0.37 -8.22 -7.16
C ASN A 43 -0.14 -7.22 -8.23
N PRO A 44 0.25 -7.39 -9.50
CA PRO A 44 -0.15 -6.49 -10.59
C PRO A 44 -1.67 -6.35 -10.74
N GLU A 45 -2.44 -7.42 -10.49
CA GLU A 45 -3.91 -7.40 -10.53
C GLU A 45 -4.55 -6.47 -9.48
N LEU A 46 -3.89 -6.28 -8.34
CA LEU A 46 -4.37 -5.45 -7.23
C LEU A 46 -3.70 -4.08 -7.21
N ARG A 47 -2.69 -3.84 -8.04
CA ARG A 47 -1.93 -2.59 -8.13
C ARG A 47 -2.82 -1.37 -8.29
N ALA A 48 -3.72 -1.40 -9.27
CA ALA A 48 -4.63 -0.28 -9.53
C ALA A 48 -5.50 0.05 -8.31
N ARG A 49 -5.94 -0.98 -7.58
CA ARG A 49 -6.73 -0.81 -6.36
C ARG A 49 -5.89 -0.27 -5.20
N ALA A 50 -4.68 -0.80 -5.00
CA ALA A 50 -3.76 -0.34 -3.96
C ALA A 50 -3.38 1.14 -4.15
N VAL A 51 -3.10 1.54 -5.40
CA VAL A 51 -2.84 2.94 -5.78
C VAL A 51 -4.07 3.82 -5.48
N ALA A 52 -5.26 3.42 -5.92
CA ALA A 52 -6.49 4.18 -5.70
C ALA A 52 -6.80 4.36 -4.19
N ILE A 53 -6.58 3.34 -3.37
CA ILE A 53 -6.75 3.43 -1.91
C ILE A 53 -5.74 4.42 -1.32
N GLY A 54 -4.47 4.32 -1.71
CA GLY A 54 -3.44 5.25 -1.25
C GLY A 54 -3.75 6.70 -1.62
N GLU A 55 -4.22 6.94 -2.86
CA GLU A 55 -4.65 8.26 -3.34
C GLU A 55 -5.88 8.81 -2.65
N ARG A 56 -6.80 7.92 -2.25
CA ARG A 56 -8.00 8.31 -1.50
C ARG A 56 -7.68 8.64 -0.05
N LEU A 57 -6.77 7.89 0.56
CA LEU A 57 -6.39 8.06 1.96
C LEU A 57 -5.37 9.17 2.18
N ARG A 58 -4.47 9.42 1.22
CA ARG A 58 -3.40 10.43 1.28
C ARG A 58 -2.52 10.34 2.53
N VAL A 59 -2.42 9.13 3.07
CA VAL A 59 -1.65 8.85 4.27
C VAL A 59 -0.17 8.93 3.93
N LEU A 60 0.59 9.68 4.74
CA LEU A 60 2.01 9.98 4.52
C LEU A 60 2.32 10.79 3.24
N GLU A 61 1.32 11.41 2.60
CA GLU A 61 1.52 12.32 1.46
C GLU A 61 2.42 13.52 1.84
N ASP A 62 2.13 14.13 3.00
CA ASP A 62 2.88 15.28 3.52
C ASP A 62 4.14 14.89 4.32
N TYR A 63 4.55 13.61 4.28
CA TYR A 63 5.72 13.19 5.04
C TYR A 63 6.98 13.87 4.45
N PRO A 64 7.77 14.61 5.25
CA PRO A 64 8.89 15.39 4.73
C PRO A 64 10.00 14.45 4.23
N THR A 65 10.00 14.18 2.92
CA THR A 65 11.10 13.49 2.25
C THR A 65 12.10 14.49 1.67
N SER A 66 13.38 14.24 1.92
CA SER A 66 14.46 14.98 1.28
C SER A 66 14.42 14.78 -0.25
N PRO A 67 14.87 15.78 -1.04
CA PRO A 67 14.91 15.66 -2.49
C PRO A 67 15.78 14.47 -2.91
N GLY A 68 15.19 13.49 -3.61
CA GLY A 68 15.89 12.29 -4.10
C GLY A 68 15.70 11.01 -3.28
N CYS A 69 14.92 11.05 -2.18
CA CYS A 69 14.50 9.83 -1.47
C CYS A 69 13.15 9.31 -1.99
N THR A 70 12.96 7.99 -1.97
CA THR A 70 11.66 7.37 -2.27
C THR A 70 10.64 7.82 -1.24
N SER A 71 9.54 8.40 -1.71
CA SER A 71 8.44 8.80 -0.82
C SER A 71 7.85 7.56 -0.13
N PRO A 72 7.59 7.61 1.19
CA PRO A 72 6.89 6.52 1.87
C PRO A 72 5.42 6.44 1.47
N TYR A 73 4.91 7.43 0.71
CA TYR A 73 3.57 7.43 0.16
C TYR A 73 3.35 6.23 -0.76
N ALA A 74 2.42 5.34 -0.40
CA ALA A 74 2.24 4.05 -1.08
C ALA A 74 2.07 4.16 -2.61
N PRO A 75 1.24 5.06 -3.17
CA PRO A 75 1.09 5.20 -4.62
C PRO A 75 2.39 5.53 -5.35
N THR A 76 3.15 6.51 -4.85
CA THR A 76 4.44 6.88 -5.43
C THR A 76 5.45 5.75 -5.26
N TRP A 77 5.49 5.11 -4.09
CA TRP A 77 6.40 4.00 -3.85
C TRP A 77 6.12 2.81 -4.78
N ILE A 78 4.84 2.45 -4.98
CA ILE A 78 4.44 1.41 -5.93
C ILE A 78 4.94 1.76 -7.34
N ALA A 79 4.66 2.98 -7.82
CA ALA A 79 5.07 3.40 -9.16
C ALA A 79 6.60 3.33 -9.35
N GLU A 80 7.36 3.83 -8.38
CA GLU A 80 8.82 3.81 -8.38
C GLU A 80 9.39 2.37 -8.39
N MET A 81 8.85 1.47 -7.56
CA MET A 81 9.34 0.10 -7.47
C MET A 81 8.96 -0.74 -8.68
N VAL A 82 7.76 -0.53 -9.22
CA VAL A 82 7.32 -1.19 -10.47
C VAL A 82 8.21 -0.76 -11.63
N ALA A 83 8.49 0.55 -11.77
CA ALA A 83 9.39 1.05 -12.80
C ALA A 83 10.80 0.43 -12.68
N ARG A 84 11.29 0.21 -11.46
CA ARG A 84 12.56 -0.47 -11.18
C ARG A 84 12.53 -1.97 -11.49
N ALA A 85 11.39 -2.63 -11.29
CA ALA A 85 11.23 -4.07 -11.54
C ALA A 85 11.09 -4.41 -13.04
N GLU A 86 10.63 -3.45 -13.86
CA GLU A 86 10.46 -3.60 -15.31
C GLU A 86 11.70 -3.20 -16.14
N THR A 87 12.82 -2.81 -15.49
CA THR A 87 14.11 -2.45 -16.13
C THR A 87 15.11 -3.59 -16.06
#